data_AF-A0A0R2DU66-F1
#
_entry.id   AF-A0A0R2DU66-F1
#
_cell.length_a   1.000
_cell.length_b   1.000
_cell.length_c   1.000
_cell.angle_alpha   90.00
_cell.angle_beta   90.00
_cell.angle_gamma   90.00
#
_symmetry.space_group_name_H-M   'P 1'
#
loop_
_entity.id
_entity.type
_entity.pdbx_description
1 polymer ?
#
loop_
_entity_poly.entity_id
_entity_poly.type
_entity_poly.pdbx_seq_one_letter_code
_entity_poly.pdbx_strand_id
1 'polypeptide(L)'
;MYGPVIRKVRKGKNLSFKAVYTGVCSKTNAIKFEKGERQLAADKFTNVLNHLMLSFSEFLWIKANYKPSPSLYYQYEVIQSWNQNK
;
A
#
# COMPACT_ATOMS: atom_id res chain seq x y z
N MET A 1 -0.85 8.74 -6.04
CA MET A 1 -0.20 7.71 -6.88
C MET A 1 0.35 6.60 -6.01
N TYR A 2 0.23 5.32 -6.41
CA TYR A 2 0.58 4.16 -5.56
C TYR A 2 2.05 3.79 -5.57
N GLY A 3 2.75 3.97 -6.69
CA GLY A 3 4.13 3.51 -6.85
C GLY A 3 5.16 4.11 -5.88
N PRO A 4 5.09 5.39 -5.47
CA PRO A 4 5.99 5.92 -4.44
C PRO A 4 5.85 5.22 -3.08
N VAL A 5 4.63 4.81 -2.71
CA VAL A 5 4.38 4.03 -1.49
C VAL A 5 4.99 2.63 -1.64
N ILE A 6 4.79 1.99 -2.79
CA ILE A 6 5.43 0.70 -3.10
C ILE A 6 6.96 0.78 -2.99
N ARG A 7 7.58 1.83 -3.55
CA ARG A 7 9.03 2.06 -3.44
C ARG A 7 9.49 2.16 -1.99
N LYS A 8 8.74 2.90 -1.16
CA LYS A 8 9.02 3.04 0.27
C LYS A 8 8.97 1.68 0.97
N VAL A 9 7.91 0.90 0.74
CA VAL A 9 7.75 -0.44 1.33
C VAL A 9 8.86 -1.38 0.86
N ARG A 10 9.14 -1.45 -0.45
CA ARG A 10 10.19 -2.31 -1.02
C ARG A 10 11.55 -2.03 -0.39
N LYS A 11 11.93 -0.75 -0.31
CA LYS A 11 13.19 -0.33 0.33
C LYS A 11 13.20 -0.64 1.82
N GLY A 12 12.10 -0.40 2.53
CA GLY A 12 11.98 -0.72 3.95
C GLY A 12 12.14 -2.22 4.25
N LYS A 13 11.73 -3.09 3.31
CA LYS A 13 11.93 -4.55 3.39
C LYS A 13 13.28 -5.02 2.82
N ASN A 14 14.17 -4.11 2.40
CA ASN A 14 15.43 -4.42 1.71
C ASN A 14 15.28 -5.35 0.48
N LEU A 15 14.13 -5.26 -0.22
CA LEU A 15 13.86 -6.07 -1.39
C LEU A 15 14.46 -5.46 -2.66
N SER A 16 15.13 -6.30 -3.44
CA SER A 16 15.67 -5.90 -4.73
C SER A 16 14.56 -5.59 -5.73
N PHE A 17 14.89 -4.82 -6.75
CA PHE A 17 13.96 -4.51 -7.83
C PHE A 17 13.51 -5.77 -8.58
N LYS A 18 14.44 -6.73 -8.75
CA LYS A 18 14.17 -8.02 -9.40
C LYS A 18 13.17 -8.83 -8.59
N ALA A 19 13.34 -8.91 -7.27
CA ALA A 19 12.44 -9.65 -6.39
C ALA A 19 10.97 -9.19 -6.49
N VAL A 20 10.74 -7.89 -6.75
CA VAL A 20 9.38 -7.32 -6.78
C VAL A 20 8.77 -7.29 -8.18
N TYR A 21 9.58 -7.08 -9.22
CA TYR A 21 9.05 -6.79 -10.57
C TYR A 21 9.29 -7.87 -11.61
N THR A 22 10.02 -8.95 -11.28
CA THR A 22 10.16 -10.10 -12.18
C THR A 22 8.79 -10.67 -12.55
N GLY A 23 8.55 -10.90 -13.85
CA GLY A 23 7.27 -11.40 -14.36
C GLY A 23 6.12 -10.38 -14.39
N VAL A 24 6.30 -9.18 -13.84
CA VAL A 24 5.23 -8.17 -13.77
C VAL A 24 5.30 -7.19 -14.95
N CYS A 25 6.45 -6.54 -15.15
CA CYS A 25 6.65 -5.57 -16.22
C CYS A 25 8.14 -5.31 -16.50
N SER A 26 8.42 -4.53 -17.54
CA SER A 26 9.79 -4.14 -17.86
C SER A 26 10.39 -3.22 -16.79
N LYS A 27 11.71 -3.26 -16.64
CA LYS A 27 12.47 -2.43 -15.69
C LYS A 27 12.12 -0.94 -15.80
N THR A 28 12.08 -0.41 -17.03
CA THR A 28 11.72 0.99 -17.28
C THR A 28 10.31 1.32 -16.80
N ASN A 29 9.34 0.42 -17.04
CA ASN A 29 7.96 0.66 -16.63
C ASN A 29 7.80 0.62 -15.11
N ALA A 30 8.47 -0.32 -14.44
CA ALA A 30 8.51 -0.38 -12.99
C ALA A 30 9.20 0.85 -12.36
N ILE A 31 10.26 1.39 -12.97
CA ILE A 31 10.89 2.65 -12.52
C ILE A 31 9.90 3.81 -12.60
N LYS A 32 9.22 3.98 -13.75
CA LYS A 32 8.20 5.02 -13.93
C LYS A 32 7.04 4.86 -12.94
N PHE A 33 6.62 3.62 -12.69
CA PHE A 33 5.63 3.32 -11.66
C PHE A 33 6.10 3.78 -10.27
N GLU A 34 7.28 3.35 -9.80
CA GLU A 34 7.83 3.74 -8.48
C GLU A 34 8.03 5.25 -8.30
N LYS A 35 8.25 5.98 -9.40
CA LYS A 35 8.32 7.44 -9.40
C LYS A 35 6.95 8.13 -9.40
N GLY A 36 5.86 7.38 -9.62
CA GLY A 36 4.52 7.95 -9.77
C GLY A 36 4.27 8.60 -11.13
N GLU A 37 5.06 8.24 -12.15
CA GLU A 37 4.90 8.74 -13.52
C GLU A 37 3.93 7.87 -14.33
N ARG A 38 3.64 6.64 -13.86
CA ARG A 38 2.70 5.71 -14.48
C ARG A 38 1.95 4.87 -13.44
N GLN A 39 0.78 4.39 -13.84
CA GLN A 39 0.05 3.34 -13.12
C GLN A 39 0.38 1.97 -13.71
N LEU A 40 0.22 0.94 -12.89
CA LEU A 40 0.11 -0.44 -13.33
C LEU A 40 -1.36 -0.82 -13.47
N ALA A 41 -1.65 -1.77 -14.35
CA ALA A 41 -2.94 -2.44 -14.36
C ALA A 41 -3.16 -3.19 -13.03
N ALA A 42 -4.42 -3.43 -12.68
CA ALA A 42 -4.80 -3.95 -11.37
C ALA A 42 -4.18 -5.33 -11.07
N ASP A 43 -4.18 -6.24 -12.05
CA ASP A 43 -3.55 -7.56 -11.99
C ASP A 43 -2.05 -7.46 -11.66
N LYS A 44 -1.33 -6.57 -12.37
CA LYS A 44 0.10 -6.33 -12.15
C LYS A 44 0.38 -5.72 -10.80
N PHE A 45 -0.48 -4.81 -10.35
CA PHE A 45 -0.37 -4.20 -9.03
C PHE A 45 -0.56 -5.24 -7.92
N THR A 46 -1.55 -6.13 -8.05
CA THR A 46 -1.74 -7.25 -7.12
C THR A 46 -0.52 -8.16 -7.07
N ASN A 47 0.10 -8.49 -8.21
CA ASN A 47 1.34 -9.28 -8.22
C ASN A 47 2.50 -8.58 -7.49
N VAL A 48 2.63 -7.27 -7.64
CA VAL A 48 3.62 -6.47 -6.88
C VAL A 48 3.37 -6.55 -5.38
N LEU A 49 2.11 -6.46 -4.96
CA LEU A 49 1.73 -6.60 -3.55
C LEU A 49 2.06 -8.00 -3.00
N ASN A 50 1.78 -9.05 -3.77
CA ASN A 50 2.12 -10.42 -3.43
C ASN A 50 3.64 -10.60 -3.24
N HIS A 51 4.47 -10.10 -4.16
CA HIS A 51 5.92 -10.15 -4.03
C HIS A 51 6.46 -9.33 -2.84
N LEU A 52 5.72 -8.34 -2.36
CA LEU A 52 6.03 -7.57 -1.16
C LEU A 52 5.52 -8.20 0.13
N MET A 53 4.77 -9.31 0.03
CA MET A 53 4.06 -9.94 1.13
C MET A 53 3.18 -8.91 1.85
N LEU A 54 2.37 -8.19 1.07
CA LEU A 54 1.53 -7.10 1.53
C LEU A 54 0.11 -7.28 1.02
N SER A 55 -0.87 -7.28 1.91
CA SER A 55 -2.28 -7.24 1.49
C SER A 55 -2.67 -5.85 0.96
N PHE A 56 -3.76 -5.79 0.18
CA PHE A 56 -4.26 -4.50 -0.29
C PHE A 56 -4.70 -3.59 0.85
N SER A 57 -5.31 -4.14 1.90
CA SER A 57 -5.71 -3.39 3.09
C SER A 57 -4.52 -2.78 3.83
N GLU A 58 -3.45 -3.54 4.04
CA GLU A 58 -2.21 -3.02 4.65
C GLU A 58 -1.54 -1.97 3.75
N PHE A 59 -1.58 -2.15 2.44
CA PHE A 59 -1.11 -1.12 1.51
C PHE A 59 -1.87 0.19 1.69
N LEU A 60 -3.21 0.14 1.76
CA LEU A 60 -4.05 1.33 1.99
C LEU A 60 -3.74 1.97 3.34
N TRP A 61 -3.49 1.16 4.37
CA TRP A 61 -3.09 1.61 5.70
C TRP A 61 -1.78 2.40 5.67
N ILE A 62 -0.73 1.83 5.05
CA ILE A 62 0.57 2.48 4.91
C ILE A 62 0.43 3.77 4.08
N LYS A 63 -0.35 3.73 2.99
CA LYS A 63 -0.62 4.89 2.14
C LYS A 63 -1.33 6.01 2.92
N ALA A 64 -2.20 5.67 3.87
CA ALA A 64 -2.87 6.62 4.75
C ALA A 64 -1.97 7.15 5.88
N ASN A 65 -0.66 6.85 5.85
CA ASN A 65 0.29 7.14 6.92
C ASN A 65 -0.14 6.54 8.26
N TYR A 66 -0.64 5.30 8.23
CA TYR A 66 -1.06 4.54 9.41
C TYR A 66 -2.17 5.25 10.20
N LYS A 67 -3.05 5.99 9.50
CA LYS A 67 -4.21 6.66 10.09
C LYS A 67 -5.49 5.87 9.85
N PRO A 68 -6.36 5.69 10.87
CA PRO A 68 -7.66 5.03 10.76
C PRO A 68 -8.45 5.60 9.59
N SER A 69 -9.22 4.75 8.90
CA SER A 69 -10.24 5.30 8.02
C SER A 69 -11.18 6.18 8.84
N PRO A 70 -11.73 7.27 8.27
CA PRO A 70 -12.68 8.11 9.00
C PRO A 70 -13.84 7.31 9.58
N SER A 71 -14.34 6.30 8.86
CA SER A 71 -15.39 5.40 9.35
C SER A 71 -14.99 4.65 10.63
N LEU A 72 -13.78 4.08 10.68
CA LEU A 72 -13.27 3.37 11.85
C LEU A 72 -13.07 4.34 13.03
N TYR A 73 -12.58 5.54 12.74
CA TYR A 73 -12.44 6.60 13.74
C TYR A 73 -13.78 7.00 14.34
N TYR A 74 -14.80 7.27 13.53
CA TYR A 74 -16.14 7.63 14.02
C TYR A 74 -16.80 6.48 14.79
N GLN A 75 -16.64 5.24 14.34
CA GLN A 75 -17.15 4.08 15.07
C GLN A 75 -16.49 3.95 16.45
N TYR A 76 -15.18 4.20 16.54
CA TYR A 76 -14.46 4.24 17.82
C TYR A 76 -15.01 5.32 18.75
N GLU A 77 -15.17 6.56 18.26
CA GLU A 77 -15.70 7.69 19.06
C GLU A 77 -17.09 7.39 19.63
N VAL A 78 -17.99 6.81 18.83
CA VAL A 78 -19.34 6.43 19.28
C VAL A 78 -19.28 5.39 20.40
N ILE A 79 -18.41 4.37 20.26
CA ILE A 79 -18.24 3.32 21.27
C ILE A 79 -17.71 3.91 22.58
N GLN A 80 -16.72 4.81 22.51
CA GLN A 80 -16.17 5.45 23.72
C GLN A 80 -17.22 6.30 24.43
N SER A 81 -17.98 7.10 23.69
CA SER A 81 -19.07 7.91 24.26
C SER A 81 -20.14 7.04 24.93
N TRP A 82 -20.53 5.92 24.30
CA TRP A 82 -21.52 5.01 24.90
C TRP A 82 -21.02 4.34 26.18
N ASN A 83 -19.74 3.96 26.24
CA ASN A 83 -19.15 3.34 27.42
C ASN A 83 -18.99 4.30 28.61
N GLN A 84 -18.84 5.61 28.37
CA GLN A 84 -18.72 6.63 29.42
C GLN A 84 -20.05 7.04 30.05
N ASN A 85 -21.17 6.77 29.37
CA ASN A 85 -22.53 7.08 29.83
C ASN A 85 -23.23 5.86 30.48
N LYS A 86 -22.45 4.86 30.87
CA LYS A 86 -22.87 3.65 31.60
C LYS A 86 -22.29 3.67 33.00
#